data_AF-X0XRS9-F1
#
_entry.id   AF-X0XRS9-F1
#
_cell.length_a   1.000
_cell.length_b   1.000
_cell.length_c   1.000
_cell.angle_alpha   90.00
_cell.angle_beta   90.00
_cell.angle_gamma   90.00
#
_symmetry.space_group_name_H-M   'P 1'
#
loop_
_entity.id
_entity.type
_entity.pdbx_description
1 polymer ?
#
loop_
_entity_poly.entity_id
_entity_poly.type
_entity_poly.pdbx_seq_one_letter_code
_entity_poly.pdbx_strand_id
1 'polypeptide(L)'
;GLGPEIFSAHRAVDIGLPSVALFLGAYLAGTALVPAFLPWLPGRAFASKGAWAGLVVVLAAAGYTWLHPGLYENWLSAAAWVLIIPAVASFIGMNFTGASTYTSLSGVRREMRIAVPLQIAGAAAGLGLWLPARFV
;
A
#
# COMPACT_ATOMS: atom_id res chain seq x y z
N GLY A 1 -15.21 -13.16 -11.88
CA GLY A 1 -16.05 -12.69 -13.00
C GLY A 1 -17.52 -13.00 -12.78
N LEU A 2 -18.39 -12.09 -13.22
CA LEU A 2 -19.86 -12.13 -13.04
C LEU A 2 -20.48 -13.24 -13.90
N GLY A 3 -20.90 -14.32 -13.24
CA GLY A 3 -21.72 -15.40 -13.77
C GLY A 3 -22.76 -15.81 -12.72
N PRO A 4 -23.63 -16.79 -12.99
CA PRO A 4 -24.81 -17.14 -12.18
C PRO A 4 -24.51 -17.53 -10.71
N GLU A 5 -23.24 -17.78 -10.41
CA GLU A 5 -22.65 -18.17 -9.12
C GLU A 5 -22.23 -16.92 -8.29
N ILE A 6 -23.14 -15.97 -8.07
CA ILE A 6 -22.81 -14.57 -7.70
C ILE A 6 -21.99 -14.40 -6.40
N PHE A 7 -21.97 -15.38 -5.48
CA PHE A 7 -21.03 -15.41 -4.35
C PHE A 7 -20.59 -16.84 -4.01
N SER A 8 -19.64 -17.38 -4.76
CA SER A 8 -18.87 -18.53 -4.27
C SER A 8 -18.06 -18.06 -3.05
N ALA A 9 -18.52 -18.39 -1.84
CA ALA A 9 -17.82 -18.10 -0.59
C ALA A 9 -16.36 -18.58 -0.64
N HIS A 10 -16.12 -19.69 -1.34
CA HIS A 10 -14.79 -20.24 -1.58
C HIS A 10 -13.89 -19.27 -2.36
N ARG A 11 -14.35 -18.73 -3.50
CA ARG A 11 -13.55 -17.74 -4.26
C ARG A 11 -13.35 -16.44 -3.51
N ALA A 12 -14.34 -15.99 -2.74
CA ALA A 12 -14.20 -14.79 -1.92
C ALA A 12 -13.10 -14.96 -0.87
N VAL A 13 -12.95 -16.15 -0.28
CA VAL A 13 -11.89 -16.46 0.69
C VAL A 13 -10.53 -16.60 0.01
N ASP A 14 -10.44 -17.37 -1.07
CA ASP A 14 -9.17 -17.64 -1.76
C ASP A 14 -8.52 -16.35 -2.30
N ILE A 15 -9.34 -15.43 -2.80
CA ILE A 15 -8.91 -14.17 -3.40
C ILE A 15 -8.82 -13.04 -2.36
N GLY A 16 -9.75 -13.04 -1.42
CA GLY A 16 -9.87 -12.01 -0.40
C GLY A 16 -8.76 -12.10 0.63
N LEU A 17 -8.38 -13.31 1.04
CA LEU A 17 -7.39 -13.50 2.11
C LEU A 17 -5.99 -12.96 1.73
N PRO A 18 -5.43 -13.22 0.53
CA PRO A 18 -4.19 -12.59 0.08
C PRO A 18 -4.30 -11.07 -0.01
N SER A 19 -5.44 -10.56 -0.48
CA SER A 19 -5.69 -9.12 -0.60
C SER A 19 -5.71 -8.43 0.76
N VAL A 20 -6.33 -9.06 1.76
CA VAL A 20 -6.33 -8.58 3.16
C VAL A 20 -4.91 -8.62 3.73
N ALA A 21 -4.16 -9.70 3.49
CA ALA A 21 -2.77 -9.81 3.96
C ALA A 21 -1.87 -8.70 3.38
N LEU A 22 -1.98 -8.40 2.08
CA LEU A 22 -1.23 -7.31 1.44
C LEU A 22 -1.61 -5.94 2.02
N PHE A 23 -2.90 -5.70 2.23
CA PHE A 23 -3.37 -4.46 2.83
C PHE A 23 -2.92 -4.31 4.30
N LEU A 24 -2.98 -5.39 5.09
CA LEU A 24 -2.44 -5.42 6.45
C LEU A 24 -0.93 -5.19 6.45
N GLY A 25 -0.20 -5.76 5.50
CA GLY A 25 1.22 -5.48 5.30
C GLY A 25 1.49 -4.01 5.05
N ALA A 26 0.73 -3.36 4.17
CA ALA A 26 0.82 -1.92 3.93
C ALA A 26 0.51 -1.10 5.19
N TYR A 27 -0.52 -1.50 5.94
CA TYR A 27 -0.90 -0.85 7.19
C TYR A 27 0.20 -0.95 8.25
N LEU A 28 0.74 -2.15 8.46
CA LEU A 28 1.82 -2.41 9.41
C LEU A 28 3.13 -1.73 9.01
N ALA A 29 3.42 -1.64 7.71
CA ALA A 29 4.56 -0.87 7.24
C ALA A 29 4.43 0.62 7.59
N GLY A 30 3.27 1.21 7.34
CA GLY A 30 3.00 2.59 7.72
C GLY A 30 3.03 2.82 9.23
N THR A 31 2.44 1.92 10.02
CA THR A 31 2.26 2.09 11.47
C THR A 31 3.47 1.69 12.31
N ALA A 32 4.19 0.63 11.94
CA ALA A 32 5.29 0.09 12.73
C ALA A 32 6.66 0.44 12.13
N LEU A 33 6.86 0.23 10.82
CA LEU A 33 8.18 0.45 10.22
C LEU A 33 8.55 1.93 10.15
N VAL A 34 7.59 2.83 9.90
CA VAL A 34 7.86 4.27 9.87
C VAL A 34 8.44 4.79 11.20
N PRO A 35 7.76 4.66 12.36
CA PRO A 35 8.32 5.14 13.62
C PRO A 35 9.56 4.35 14.07
N ALA A 36 9.62 3.03 13.82
CA ALA A 36 10.76 2.21 14.22
C ALA A 36 12.05 2.57 13.46
N PHE A 37 11.95 2.94 12.18
CA PHE A 37 13.09 3.25 11.31
C PHE A 37 13.15 4.73 10.93
N LEU A 38 12.56 5.61 11.74
CA LEU A 38 12.42 7.03 11.42
C LEU A 38 13.73 7.73 11.01
N PRO A 39 14.90 7.54 11.67
CA PRO A 39 16.13 8.22 11.25
C PRO A 39 16.76 7.62 9.99
N TRP A 40 16.46 6.37 9.67
CA TRP A 40 17.12 5.64 8.57
C TRP A 40 16.32 5.64 7.28
N LEU A 41 14.99 5.81 7.35
CA LEU A 41 14.15 5.86 6.16
C LEU A 41 14.44 7.12 5.33
N PRO A 42 14.64 6.99 4.01
CA PRO A 42 15.07 8.09 3.17
C PRO A 42 14.01 9.18 3.01
N GLY A 43 14.49 10.41 2.85
CA GLY A 43 13.67 11.60 2.68
C GLY A 43 13.36 12.32 4.00
N ARG A 44 12.98 13.60 3.86
CA ARG A 44 12.66 14.49 5.00
C ARG A 44 11.19 14.39 5.43
N ALA A 45 10.30 14.06 4.49
CA ALA A 45 8.86 13.99 4.69
C ALA A 45 8.45 12.65 5.33
N PHE A 46 7.44 12.65 6.19
CA PHE A 46 6.85 11.42 6.72
C PHE A 46 6.17 10.59 5.63
N ALA A 47 5.54 11.27 4.66
CA ALA A 47 4.97 10.67 3.47
C ALA A 47 6.01 9.87 2.67
N SER A 48 7.22 10.42 2.47
CA SER A 48 8.27 9.71 1.74
C SER A 48 8.75 8.49 2.52
N LYS A 49 8.93 8.61 3.85
CA LYS A 49 9.32 7.49 4.72
C LYS A 49 8.28 6.38 4.69
N GLY A 50 6.99 6.72 4.75
CA GLY A 50 5.90 5.75 4.62
C GLY A 50 5.84 5.09 3.24
N ALA A 51 6.11 5.83 2.15
CA ALA A 51 6.20 5.24 0.82
C ALA A 51 7.35 4.23 0.73
N TRP A 52 8.53 4.55 1.29
CA TRP A 52 9.66 3.63 1.36
C TRP A 52 9.36 2.39 2.21
N ALA A 53 8.70 2.55 3.36
CA ALA A 53 8.24 1.43 4.16
C ALA A 53 7.27 0.52 3.38
N GLY A 54 6.35 1.10 2.61
CA GLY A 54 5.47 0.35 1.72
C GLY A 54 6.22 -0.36 0.59
N LEU A 55 7.25 0.26 0.00
CA LEU A 55 8.08 -0.38 -1.03
C LEU A 55 8.82 -1.61 -0.50
N VAL A 56 9.24 -1.63 0.77
CA VAL A 56 9.80 -2.83 1.39
C VAL A 56 8.78 -3.98 1.38
N VAL A 57 7.51 -3.70 1.67
CA VAL A 57 6.45 -4.71 1.59
C VAL A 57 6.22 -5.18 0.16
N VAL A 58 6.25 -4.28 -0.82
CA VAL A 58 6.14 -4.64 -2.24
C VAL A 58 7.27 -5.58 -2.66
N LEU A 59 8.52 -5.28 -2.28
CA LEU A 59 9.68 -6.12 -2.59
C LEU A 59 9.60 -7.48 -1.88
N ALA A 60 9.18 -7.49 -0.62
CA ALA A 60 8.98 -8.74 0.13
C ALA A 60 7.88 -9.61 -0.51
N ALA A 61 6.76 -9.01 -0.92
CA ALA A 61 5.67 -9.69 -1.60
C ALA A 61 6.10 -10.22 -2.98
N ALA A 62 6.90 -9.46 -3.74
CA ALA A 62 7.47 -9.90 -5.01
C ALA A 62 8.42 -11.09 -4.82
N GLY A 63 9.32 -11.02 -3.84
CA GLY A 63 10.22 -12.13 -3.50
C GLY A 63 9.48 -13.39 -3.02
N TYR A 64 8.43 -13.21 -2.21
CA TYR A 64 7.56 -14.30 -1.78
C TYR A 64 6.86 -14.95 -2.98
N THR A 65 6.31 -14.15 -3.89
CA THR A 65 5.62 -14.66 -5.09
C THR A 65 6.55 -15.43 -6.02
N TRP A 66 7.81 -15.03 -6.10
CA TRP A 66 8.82 -15.74 -6.90
C TRP A 66 9.08 -17.16 -6.36
N LEU A 67 9.01 -17.36 -5.04
CA LEU A 67 9.16 -18.67 -4.40
C LEU A 67 7.83 -19.44 -4.30
N HIS A 68 6.71 -18.74 -4.17
CA HIS A 68 5.36 -19.29 -3.97
C HIS A 68 4.37 -18.61 -4.92
N PRO A 69 4.21 -19.15 -6.15
CA PRO A 69 3.22 -18.64 -7.10
C PRO A 69 1.81 -18.71 -6.51
N GLY A 70 1.02 -17.64 -6.67
CA GLY A 70 -0.38 -17.59 -6.20
C GLY A 70 -0.73 -16.40 -5.30
N LEU A 71 0.24 -15.57 -4.90
CA LEU A 71 -0.05 -14.33 -4.15
C LEU A 71 -0.85 -13.31 -4.99
N TYR A 72 -0.54 -13.22 -6.29
CA TYR A 72 -1.25 -12.40 -7.25
C TYR A 72 -1.91 -13.31 -8.29
N GLU A 73 -3.16 -13.02 -8.65
CA GLU A 73 -3.88 -13.75 -9.69
C GLU A 73 -3.26 -13.57 -11.08
N ASN A 74 -2.82 -12.35 -11.36
CA ASN A 74 -2.24 -11.95 -12.64
C ASN A 74 -1.36 -10.70 -12.47
N TRP A 75 -0.71 -10.31 -13.55
CA TRP A 75 0.19 -9.16 -13.57
C TRP A 75 -0.52 -7.82 -13.32
N LEU A 76 -1.81 -7.69 -13.67
CA LEU A 76 -2.62 -6.50 -13.34
C LEU A 76 -2.79 -6.36 -11.83
N SER A 77 -3.10 -7.48 -11.14
CA SER A 77 -3.23 -7.51 -9.69
C SER A 77 -1.91 -7.14 -9.00
N ALA A 78 -0.78 -7.66 -9.49
CA ALA A 78 0.54 -7.26 -9.01
C ALA A 78 0.79 -5.75 -9.20
N ALA A 79 0.54 -5.22 -10.39
CA ALA A 79 0.70 -3.79 -10.69
C ALA A 79 -0.21 -2.90 -9.82
N ALA A 80 -1.44 -3.34 -9.57
CA ALA A 80 -2.37 -2.66 -8.67
C ALA A 80 -1.80 -2.53 -7.25
N TRP A 81 -1.31 -3.64 -6.68
CA TRP A 81 -0.78 -3.66 -5.32
C TRP A 81 0.53 -2.88 -5.18
N VAL A 82 1.37 -2.84 -6.21
CA VAL A 82 2.57 -1.98 -6.27
C VAL A 82 2.22 -0.49 -6.11
N LEU A 83 1.03 -0.06 -6.55
CA LEU A 83 0.56 1.32 -6.38
C LEU A 83 -0.16 1.53 -5.04
N ILE A 84 -1.03 0.59 -4.64
CA ILE A 84 -1.84 0.71 -3.42
C ILE A 84 -0.96 0.68 -2.17
N ILE A 85 -0.01 -0.26 -2.08
CA ILE A 85 0.76 -0.50 -0.85
C ILE A 85 1.57 0.75 -0.45
N PRO A 86 2.40 1.36 -1.33
CA PRO A 86 3.14 2.56 -0.97
C PRO A 86 2.21 3.76 -0.72
N ALA A 87 1.10 3.89 -1.44
CA ALA A 87 0.15 4.98 -1.22
C ALA A 87 -0.47 4.90 0.20
N VAL A 88 -0.94 3.72 0.61
CA VAL A 88 -1.52 3.47 1.93
C VAL A 88 -0.47 3.66 3.03
N ALA A 89 0.71 3.05 2.88
CA ALA A 89 1.79 3.16 3.87
C ALA A 89 2.30 4.62 3.99
N SER A 90 2.37 5.35 2.88
CA SER A 90 2.71 6.78 2.85
C SER A 90 1.70 7.62 3.61
N PHE A 91 0.40 7.40 3.38
CA PHE A 91 -0.67 8.11 4.07
C PHE A 91 -0.65 7.83 5.58
N ILE A 92 -0.49 6.55 5.97
CA ILE A 92 -0.39 6.17 7.38
C ILE A 92 0.85 6.77 8.03
N GLY A 93 1.99 6.75 7.33
CA GLY A 93 3.23 7.37 7.79
C GLY A 93 3.08 8.85 8.11
N MET A 94 2.25 9.58 7.35
CA MET A 94 1.96 10.98 7.65
C MET A 94 1.22 11.22 8.96
N ASN A 95 0.52 10.22 9.52
CA ASN A 95 -0.14 10.39 10.81
C ASN A 95 0.85 10.62 11.96
N PHE A 96 2.14 10.29 11.77
CA PHE A 96 3.19 10.55 12.75
C PHE A 96 3.75 11.99 12.72
N THR A 97 3.31 12.84 11.78
CA THR A 97 3.74 14.25 11.76
C THR A 97 3.33 14.99 13.04
N GLY A 98 2.20 14.64 13.66
CA GLY A 98 1.71 15.25 14.91
C GLY A 98 2.26 14.63 16.20
N ALA A 99 2.88 13.45 16.12
CA ALA A 99 3.42 12.73 17.27
C ALA A 99 4.94 12.91 17.44
N SER A 100 5.59 13.65 16.54
CA SER A 100 7.04 13.80 16.50
C SER A 100 7.48 15.26 16.63
N THR A 101 8.66 15.47 17.23
CA THR A 101 9.26 16.81 17.37
C THR A 101 9.94 17.31 16.10
N TYR A 102 9.82 16.57 14.99
CA TYR A 102 10.52 16.84 13.73
C TYR A 102 9.78 17.81 12.80
N THR A 103 8.50 18.10 13.04
CA THR A 103 7.69 18.87 12.09
C THR A 103 7.05 20.13 12.69
N SER A 104 6.82 21.13 11.84
CA SER A 104 6.03 22.33 12.14
C SER A 104 4.74 22.32 11.33
N LEU A 105 3.71 23.03 11.79
CA LEU A 105 2.41 23.11 11.09
C LEU A 105 2.53 23.57 9.63
N SER A 106 3.43 24.50 9.34
CA SER A 106 3.69 24.97 7.97
C SER A 106 4.39 23.92 7.12
N GLY A 107 5.32 23.16 7.71
CA GLY A 107 5.98 22.02 7.07
C GLY A 107 4.98 20.93 6.69
N VAL A 108 4.12 20.53 7.63
CA VAL A 108 3.10 19.50 7.41
C VAL A 108 2.11 19.93 6.32
N ARG A 109 1.63 21.18 6.33
CA ARG A 109 0.74 21.68 5.26
C ARG A 109 1.38 21.60 3.87
N ARG A 110 2.67 21.92 3.76
CA ARG A 110 3.42 21.81 2.49
C ARG A 110 3.53 20.35 2.05
N GLU A 111 3.85 19.47 2.99
CA GLU A 111 3.94 18.04 2.73
C GLU A 111 2.59 17.47 2.26
N MET A 112 1.50 17.75 2.99
CA MET A 112 0.15 17.29 2.64
C MET A 112 -0.31 17.77 1.27
N ARG A 113 0.00 19.02 0.90
CA ARG A 113 -0.39 19.59 -0.40
C ARG A 113 0.17 18.81 -1.58
N ILE A 114 1.32 18.14 -1.40
CA ILE A 114 1.97 17.36 -2.45
C ILE A 114 1.67 15.87 -2.29
N ALA A 115 1.81 15.35 -1.07
CA ALA A 115 1.71 13.92 -0.79
C ALA A 115 0.29 13.39 -0.95
N VAL A 116 -0.73 14.09 -0.40
CA VAL A 116 -2.11 13.58 -0.39
C VAL A 116 -2.66 13.40 -1.81
N PRO A 117 -2.53 14.37 -2.74
CA PRO A 117 -2.98 14.15 -4.12
C PRO A 117 -2.29 12.98 -4.81
N LEU A 118 -0.98 12.79 -4.58
CA LEU A 118 -0.21 11.69 -5.16
C LEU A 118 -0.64 10.34 -4.58
N GLN A 119 -0.87 10.26 -3.27
CA GLN A 119 -1.39 9.06 -2.60
C GLN A 119 -2.77 8.70 -3.11
N ILE A 120 -3.67 9.67 -3.25
CA ILE A 120 -5.01 9.47 -3.82
C ILE A 120 -4.90 8.98 -5.26
N ALA A 121 -4.08 9.63 -6.09
CA ALA A 121 -3.89 9.23 -7.48
C ALA A 121 -3.33 7.80 -7.59
N GLY A 122 -2.33 7.45 -6.77
CA GLY A 122 -1.75 6.10 -6.72
C GLY A 122 -2.76 5.05 -6.26
N ALA A 123 -3.50 5.32 -5.18
CA ALA A 123 -4.53 4.41 -4.69
C ALA A 123 -5.67 4.25 -5.70
N ALA A 124 -6.14 5.33 -6.32
CA ALA A 124 -7.19 5.31 -7.32
C ALA A 124 -6.76 4.55 -8.59
N ALA A 125 -5.55 4.81 -9.09
CA ALA A 125 -4.98 4.06 -10.21
C ALA A 125 -4.82 2.58 -9.88
N GLY A 126 -4.32 2.26 -8.68
CA GLY A 126 -4.20 0.89 -8.21
C GLY A 126 -5.55 0.17 -8.12
N LEU A 127 -6.57 0.81 -7.55
CA LEU A 127 -7.94 0.26 -7.54
C LEU A 127 -8.51 0.10 -8.95
N GLY A 128 -8.21 1.04 -9.84
CA GLY A 128 -8.58 0.99 -11.26
C GLY A 128 -7.92 -0.16 -12.02
N LEU A 129 -6.75 -0.63 -11.59
CA LEU A 129 -6.10 -1.84 -12.12
C LEU A 129 -6.60 -3.11 -11.44
N TRP A 130 -6.90 -3.05 -10.14
CA TRP A 130 -7.34 -4.19 -9.34
C TRP A 130 -8.72 -4.72 -9.74
N LEU A 131 -9.63 -3.83 -10.13
CA LEU A 131 -10.99 -4.20 -10.53
C LEU A 131 -11.01 -5.01 -11.85
N PRO A 132 -10.39 -4.54 -12.96
CA PRO A 132 -10.26 -5.32 -14.20
C PRO A 132 -9.47 -6.62 -14.01
N ALA A 133 -8.51 -6.65 -13.08
CA ALA A 133 -7.75 -7.86 -12.77
C ALA A 133 -8.63 -9.06 -12.42
N ARG A 134 -9.87 -8.85 -11.93
CA ARG A 134 -10.80 -9.94 -11.55
C ARG A 134 -11.49 -10.62 -12.74
N PHE A 135 -11.27 -10.11 -13.94
CA PHE A 135 -11.87 -10.59 -15.19
C PHE A 135 -10.84 -11.17 -16.16
N VAL A 136 -9.56 -11.18 -15.78
CA VAL A 136 -8.43 -11.73 -16.53
C VAL A 136 -7.95 -13.00 -15.85
#